data_AF-A0A4Q3ZFA8-F1
#
_entry.id   AF-A0A4Q3ZFA8-F1
#
_cell.length_a   1.000
_cell.length_b   1.000
_cell.length_c   1.000
_cell.angle_alpha   90.00
_cell.angle_beta   90.00
_cell.angle_gamma   90.00
#
_symmetry.space_group_name_H-M   'P 1'
#
loop_
_entity.id
_entity.type
_entity.pdbx_description
1 polymer ?
#
loop_
_entity_poly.entity_id
_entity_poly.type
_entity_poly.pdbx_seq_one_letter_code
_entity_poly.pdbx_strand_id
1 'polypeptide(L)'
;MPILIEIVLVVALVALGVNYLFRGRRNAQREELLERRVAAYMQTIRREGGNPELAAMNDVELRDVLLSGARNLRVQSERKWYLILGGGLVAFFAAIMVATQDGTRGFGIAILIGAIVLYGVNEFLGRRMREPLVARGIDVERLRVE
;
A
#
# COMPACT_ATOMS: atom_id res chain seq x y z
N MET A 1 11.00 -30.64 10.77
CA MET A 1 10.84 -29.22 11.14
C MET A 1 11.71 -28.27 10.32
N PRO A 2 13.06 -28.42 10.21
CA PRO A 2 13.88 -27.46 9.45
C PRO A 2 13.55 -27.44 7.95
N ILE A 3 13.26 -28.61 7.37
CA ILE A 3 12.95 -28.76 5.93
C ILE A 3 11.69 -27.98 5.52
N LEU A 4 10.66 -27.93 6.36
CA LEU A 4 9.43 -27.17 6.06
C LEU A 4 9.68 -25.66 6.10
N ILE A 5 10.55 -25.20 7.01
CA ILE A 5 10.93 -23.78 7.12
C ILE A 5 11.77 -23.37 5.89
N GLU A 6 12.72 -24.21 5.47
CA GLU A 6 13.49 -23.98 4.24
C GLU A 6 12.61 -23.92 3.00
N ILE A 7 11.66 -24.84 2.85
CA ILE A 7 10.73 -24.84 1.70
C ILE A 7 9.90 -23.55 1.68
N VAL A 8 9.37 -23.11 2.83
CA VAL A 8 8.60 -21.85 2.93
C VAL A 8 9.48 -20.64 2.58
N LEU A 9 10.73 -20.60 3.04
CA LEU A 9 11.67 -19.53 2.73
C LEU A 9 12.02 -19.48 1.23
N VAL A 10 12.27 -20.63 0.62
CA VAL A 10 12.55 -20.72 -0.83
C VAL A 10 11.34 -20.26 -1.63
N VAL A 11 10.13 -20.70 -1.27
CA VAL A 11 8.90 -20.26 -1.94
C VAL A 11 8.68 -18.75 -1.78
N ALA A 12 8.94 -18.20 -0.59
CA ALA A 12 8.85 -16.76 -0.35
C ALA A 12 9.86 -15.96 -1.20
N LEU A 13 11.11 -16.44 -1.29
CA LEU A 13 12.15 -15.84 -2.15
C LEU A 13 11.78 -15.88 -3.63
N VAL A 14 11.28 -17.02 -4.10
CA VAL A 14 10.82 -17.17 -5.50
C VAL A 14 9.64 -16.25 -5.78
N ALA A 15 8.66 -16.18 -4.87
CA ALA A 15 7.51 -15.29 -5.01
C ALA A 15 7.93 -13.80 -5.04
N LEU A 16 8.88 -13.41 -4.19
CA LEU A 16 9.46 -12.06 -4.20
C LEU A 16 10.23 -11.77 -5.50
N GLY A 17 11.04 -12.71 -5.98
CA GLY A 17 11.81 -12.59 -7.22
C GLY A 17 10.92 -12.47 -8.46
N VAL A 18 9.90 -13.31 -8.58
CA VAL A 18 8.90 -13.23 -9.65
C VAL A 18 8.14 -11.90 -9.56
N ASN A 19 7.71 -11.49 -8.37
CA ASN A 19 7.02 -10.21 -8.21
C ASN A 19 7.88 -9.01 -8.65
N TYR A 20 9.19 -9.05 -8.34
CA TYR A 20 10.13 -8.01 -8.75
C TYR A 20 10.29 -7.94 -10.28
N LEU A 21 10.47 -9.07 -10.96
CA LEU A 21 10.68 -9.13 -12.41
C LEU A 21 9.46 -8.62 -13.20
N PHE A 22 8.25 -8.92 -12.76
CA PHE A 22 7.03 -8.51 -13.45
C PHE A 22 6.53 -7.11 -13.05
N ARG A 23 7.21 -6.42 -12.12
CA ARG A 23 6.80 -5.10 -11.60
C ARG A 23 6.77 -4.02 -12.70
N GLY A 24 7.76 -4.00 -13.60
CA GLY A 24 7.87 -2.98 -14.65
C GLY A 24 6.68 -2.95 -15.63
N ARG A 25 6.26 -4.11 -16.15
CA ARG A 25 5.13 -4.20 -17.09
C ARG A 25 3.80 -3.83 -16.43
N ARG A 26 3.56 -4.31 -15.21
CA ARG A 26 2.37 -3.94 -14.43
C ARG A 26 2.35 -2.44 -14.14
N ASN A 27 3.52 -1.85 -13.92
CA ASN A 27 3.62 -0.43 -13.63
C ASN A 27 3.22 0.45 -14.81
N ALA A 28 3.63 0.09 -16.03
CA ALA A 28 3.29 0.82 -17.24
C ALA A 28 1.78 0.78 -17.54
N GLN A 29 1.17 -0.42 -17.46
CA GLN A 29 -0.28 -0.56 -17.66
C GLN A 29 -1.09 0.24 -16.63
N ARG A 30 -0.63 0.26 -15.38
CA ARG A 30 -1.28 1.05 -14.32
C ARG A 30 -1.14 2.55 -14.51
N GLU A 31 -0.03 3.02 -15.10
CA GLU A 31 0.17 4.44 -15.36
C GLU A 31 -0.82 4.95 -16.42
N GLU A 32 -1.03 4.19 -17.49
CA GLU A 32 -2.00 4.54 -18.53
C GLU A 32 -3.43 4.59 -17.97
N LEU A 33 -3.80 3.63 -17.13
CA LEU A 33 -5.10 3.63 -16.45
C LEU A 33 -5.24 4.82 -15.48
N LEU A 34 -4.17 5.20 -14.80
CA LEU A 34 -4.13 6.33 -13.89
C LEU A 34 -4.37 7.65 -14.65
N GLU A 35 -3.71 7.85 -15.79
CA GLU A 35 -3.94 9.03 -16.63
C GLU A 35 -5.40 9.14 -17.10
N ARG A 36 -5.99 8.02 -17.53
CA ARG A 36 -7.41 7.97 -17.93
C ARG A 36 -8.35 8.30 -16.77
N ARG A 37 -8.08 7.80 -15.56
CA ARG A 37 -8.86 8.12 -14.35
C ARG A 37 -8.73 9.59 -13.95
N VAL A 38 -7.54 10.16 -14.03
CA VAL A 38 -7.34 11.59 -13.75
C VAL A 38 -8.13 12.45 -14.73
N ALA A 39 -8.09 12.15 -16.03
CA ALA A 39 -8.87 12.87 -17.02
C ALA A 39 -10.38 12.82 -16.73
N ALA A 40 -10.92 11.63 -16.38
CA ALA A 40 -12.31 11.47 -15.99
C ALA A 40 -12.66 12.23 -14.70
N TYR A 41 -11.74 12.27 -13.73
CA TYR A 41 -11.96 12.97 -12.48
C TYR A 41 -11.93 14.49 -12.66
N MET A 42 -11.04 15.03 -13.50
CA MET A 42 -11.05 16.45 -13.87
C MET A 42 -12.41 16.87 -14.43
N GLN A 43 -12.98 16.08 -15.36
CA GLN A 43 -14.31 16.35 -15.90
C GLN A 43 -15.39 16.37 -14.81
N THR A 44 -15.28 15.46 -13.83
CA THR A 44 -16.20 15.43 -12.67
C THR A 44 -16.05 16.70 -11.83
N ILE A 45 -14.82 17.11 -11.49
CA ILE A 45 -14.55 18.33 -10.70
C ILE A 45 -15.13 19.56 -11.41
N ARG A 46 -14.96 19.67 -12.73
CA ARG A 46 -15.53 20.76 -13.53
C ARG A 46 -17.06 20.76 -13.52
N ARG A 47 -17.69 19.58 -13.56
CA ARG A 47 -19.14 19.44 -13.60
C ARG A 47 -19.80 19.67 -12.24
N GLU A 48 -19.23 19.10 -11.19
CA GLU A 48 -19.84 19.05 -9.85
C GLU A 48 -19.36 20.21 -8.95
N GLY A 49 -18.24 20.85 -9.27
CA GLY A 49 -17.76 22.04 -8.55
C GLY A 49 -17.40 21.79 -7.09
N GLY A 50 -17.18 20.54 -6.68
CA GLY A 50 -17.13 20.12 -5.27
C GLY A 50 -16.05 20.77 -4.42
N ASN A 51 -14.90 21.14 -5.00
CA ASN A 51 -13.89 21.96 -4.32
C ASN A 51 -13.62 23.22 -5.17
N PRO A 52 -13.94 24.43 -4.67
CA PRO A 52 -13.77 25.67 -5.42
C PRO A 52 -12.29 25.97 -5.74
N GLU A 53 -11.35 25.54 -4.90
CA GLU A 53 -9.91 25.72 -5.15
C GLU A 53 -9.45 24.87 -6.33
N LEU A 54 -9.83 23.59 -6.37
CA LEU A 54 -9.53 22.70 -7.49
C LEU A 54 -10.27 23.11 -8.77
N ALA A 55 -11.50 23.60 -8.65
CA ALA A 55 -12.30 24.07 -9.77
C ALA A 55 -11.81 25.42 -10.35
N ALA A 56 -11.05 26.20 -9.59
CA ALA A 56 -10.45 27.45 -10.05
C ALA A 56 -9.10 27.25 -10.79
N MET A 57 -8.42 26.11 -10.56
CA MET A 57 -7.15 25.79 -11.21
C MET A 57 -7.28 25.65 -12.73
N ASN A 58 -6.21 25.92 -13.47
CA ASN A 58 -6.12 25.60 -14.90
C ASN A 58 -6.08 24.07 -15.11
N ASP A 59 -6.48 23.57 -16.28
CA ASP A 59 -6.49 22.14 -16.60
C ASP A 59 -5.10 21.49 -16.47
N VAL A 60 -4.04 22.21 -16.86
CA VAL A 60 -2.66 21.71 -16.73
C VAL A 60 -2.26 21.57 -15.26
N GLU A 61 -2.58 22.58 -14.45
CA GLU A 61 -2.26 22.59 -13.02
C GLU A 61 -3.07 21.54 -12.25
N LEU A 62 -4.38 21.45 -12.52
CA LEU A 62 -5.25 20.45 -11.91
C LEU A 62 -4.79 19.03 -12.27
N ARG A 63 -4.43 18.79 -13.54
CA ARG A 63 -3.89 17.49 -13.97
C ARG A 63 -2.62 17.14 -13.21
N ASP A 64 -1.69 18.08 -13.07
CA ASP A 64 -0.42 17.84 -12.39
C ASP A 64 -0.61 17.56 -10.89
N VAL A 65 -1.50 18.30 -10.22
CA VAL A 65 -1.86 18.06 -8.81
C VAL A 65 -2.47 16.67 -8.62
N LEU A 66 -3.39 16.25 -9.50
CA LEU A 66 -4.03 14.94 -9.41
C LEU A 66 -3.05 13.80 -9.74
N LEU A 67 -2.20 13.95 -10.76
CA LEU A 67 -1.18 12.97 -11.13
C LEU A 67 -0.13 12.81 -10.02
N SER A 68 0.40 13.93 -9.51
CA SER A 68 1.39 13.91 -8.42
C SER A 68 0.78 13.32 -7.14
N GLY A 69 -0.47 13.66 -6.82
CA GLY A 69 -1.22 13.08 -5.70
C GLY A 69 -1.41 11.57 -5.83
N ALA A 70 -1.85 11.09 -6.99
CA ALA A 70 -2.04 9.68 -7.26
C ALA A 70 -0.72 8.89 -7.24
N ARG A 71 0.35 9.45 -7.82
CA ARG A 71 1.70 8.85 -7.78
C ARG A 71 2.23 8.76 -6.36
N ASN A 72 2.08 9.82 -5.55
CA ASN A 72 2.49 9.82 -4.16
C ASN A 72 1.73 8.77 -3.33
N LEU A 73 0.41 8.68 -3.49
CA LEU A 73 -0.39 7.62 -2.85
C LEU A 73 0.11 6.22 -3.19
N ARG A 74 0.41 5.99 -4.47
CA ARG A 74 0.92 4.70 -4.94
C ARG A 74 2.26 4.37 -4.29
N VAL A 75 3.21 5.31 -4.29
CA VAL A 75 4.52 5.13 -3.67
C VAL A 75 4.39 4.84 -2.18
N GLN A 76 3.52 5.57 -1.47
CA GLN A 76 3.29 5.32 -0.05
C GLN A 76 2.60 3.98 0.19
N SER A 77 1.66 3.56 -0.67
CA SER A 77 0.99 2.27 -0.58
C SER A 77 1.98 1.12 -0.76
N GLU A 78 2.89 1.27 -1.70
CA GLU A 78 3.94 0.30 -1.96
C GLU A 78 4.93 0.22 -0.79
N ARG A 79 5.36 1.38 -0.26
CA ARG A 79 6.18 1.44 0.95
C ARG A 79 5.48 0.81 2.16
N LYS A 80 4.18 1.08 2.34
CA LYS A 80 3.37 0.46 3.38
C LYS A 80 3.38 -1.06 3.24
N TRP A 81 3.18 -1.58 2.03
CA TRP A 81 3.19 -3.02 1.80
C TRP A 81 4.51 -3.67 2.20
N TYR A 82 5.65 -3.06 1.83
CA TYR A 82 6.96 -3.54 2.25
C TYR A 82 7.17 -3.48 3.78
N LEU A 83 6.67 -2.44 4.45
CA LEU A 83 6.74 -2.33 5.91
C LEU A 83 5.91 -3.42 6.60
N ILE A 84 4.70 -3.69 6.12
CA ILE A 84 3.84 -4.74 6.68
C ILE A 84 4.44 -6.12 6.43
N LEU A 85 4.98 -6.37 5.24
CA LEU A 85 5.62 -7.64 4.93
C LEU A 85 6.90 -7.85 5.76
N GLY A 86 7.76 -6.84 5.85
CA GLY A 86 8.98 -6.88 6.67
C GLY A 86 8.65 -7.06 8.15
N GLY A 87 7.67 -6.32 8.67
CA GLY A 87 7.19 -6.47 10.03
C GLY A 87 6.58 -7.84 10.30
N GLY A 88 5.88 -8.43 9.32
CA GLY A 88 5.37 -9.80 9.36
C GLY A 88 6.48 -10.84 9.51
N LEU A 89 7.56 -10.71 8.75
CA LEU A 89 8.73 -11.58 8.86
C LEU A 89 9.38 -11.46 10.25
N VAL A 90 9.58 -10.24 10.74
CA VAL A 90 10.15 -10.00 12.08
C VAL A 90 9.28 -10.61 13.17
N ALA A 91 7.95 -10.40 13.12
CA ALA A 91 7.01 -10.97 14.08
C ALA A 91 7.02 -12.50 14.04
N PHE A 92 7.12 -13.10 12.86
CA PHE A 92 7.18 -14.55 12.70
C PHE A 92 8.45 -15.16 13.32
N PHE A 93 9.62 -14.59 13.04
CA PHE A 93 10.88 -15.05 13.65
C PHE A 93 10.91 -14.83 15.17
N ALA A 94 10.38 -13.71 15.65
CA ALA A 94 10.22 -13.47 17.09
C ALA A 94 9.33 -14.54 17.73
N ALA A 95 8.23 -14.92 17.09
CA ALA A 95 7.36 -15.98 17.59
C ALA A 95 8.06 -17.35 17.61
N ILE A 96 8.88 -17.68 16.60
CA ILE A 96 9.72 -18.89 16.63
C ILE A 96 10.66 -18.86 17.83
N MET A 97 11.29 -17.73 18.12
CA MET A 97 12.18 -17.59 19.27
C MET A 97 11.44 -17.84 20.58
N VAL A 98 10.25 -17.23 20.76
CA VAL A 98 9.38 -17.48 21.93
C VAL A 98 8.97 -18.96 22.02
N ALA A 99 8.72 -19.61 20.88
CA ALA A 99 8.36 -21.02 20.83
C ALA A 99 9.44 -21.93 21.43
N THR A 100 10.72 -21.52 21.39
CA THR A 100 11.82 -22.31 21.97
C THR A 100 11.79 -22.33 23.50
N GLN A 101 11.15 -21.35 24.13
CA GLN A 101 11.06 -21.22 25.60
C GLN A 101 9.70 -21.71 26.12
N ASP A 102 8.61 -21.28 25.48
CA ASP A 102 7.23 -21.48 25.96
C ASP A 102 6.41 -22.45 25.10
N GLY A 103 7.08 -23.16 24.17
CA GLY A 103 6.45 -24.12 23.27
C GLY A 103 5.41 -23.50 22.34
N THR A 104 4.45 -24.31 21.91
CA THR A 104 3.41 -23.90 20.95
C THR A 104 2.46 -22.83 21.48
N ARG A 105 2.25 -22.78 22.81
CA ARG A 105 1.43 -21.75 23.45
C ARG A 105 2.09 -20.37 23.33
N GLY A 106 3.38 -20.27 23.64
CA GLY A 106 4.14 -19.03 23.49
C GLY A 106 4.19 -18.55 22.04
N PHE A 107 4.41 -19.46 21.10
CA PHE A 107 4.33 -19.17 19.66
C PHE A 107 3.00 -18.52 19.29
N GLY A 108 1.87 -19.14 19.68
CA GLY A 108 0.53 -18.65 19.35
C GLY A 108 0.26 -17.26 19.90
N ILE A 109 0.67 -16.99 21.15
CA ILE A 109 0.53 -15.67 21.78
C ILE A 109 1.38 -14.63 21.04
N ALA A 110 2.64 -14.96 20.73
CA ALA A 110 3.55 -14.05 20.04
C ALA A 110 3.06 -13.69 18.62
N ILE A 111 2.55 -14.66 17.86
CA ILE A 111 1.94 -14.42 16.55
C ILE A 111 0.71 -13.52 16.69
N LEU A 112 -0.16 -13.76 17.67
CA LEU A 112 -1.36 -12.95 17.89
C LEU A 112 -1.00 -11.49 18.18
N ILE A 113 -0.03 -11.25 19.08
CA ILE A 113 0.47 -9.90 19.39
C ILE A 113 1.04 -9.24 18.13
N GLY A 114 1.89 -9.97 17.39
CA GLY A 114 2.45 -9.48 16.13
C GLY A 114 1.38 -9.07 15.12
N ALA A 115 0.33 -9.89 14.96
CA ALA A 115 -0.78 -9.61 14.07
C ALA A 115 -1.55 -8.34 14.49
N ILE A 116 -1.82 -8.16 15.78
CA ILE A 116 -2.49 -6.97 16.31
C ILE A 116 -1.67 -5.70 16.02
N VAL A 117 -0.37 -5.74 16.29
CA VAL A 117 0.53 -4.60 16.05
C VAL A 117 0.58 -4.28 14.55
N LEU A 118 0.76 -5.28 13.69
CA LEU A 118 0.81 -5.07 12.24
C LEU A 118 -0.51 -4.55 11.69
N TYR A 119 -1.65 -5.00 12.22
CA TYR A 119 -2.95 -4.45 11.89
C TYR A 119 -3.04 -2.96 12.23
N GLY A 120 -2.63 -2.59 13.46
CA GLY A 120 -2.60 -1.19 13.89
C GLY A 120 -1.71 -0.31 13.01
N VAL A 121 -0.52 -0.81 12.67
CA VAL A 121 0.41 -0.12 11.75
C VAL A 121 -0.20 0.01 10.35
N ASN A 122 -0.85 -1.03 9.82
CA ASN A 122 -1.48 -1.00 8.51
C ASN A 122 -2.60 0.06 8.44
N GLU A 123 -3.43 0.12 9.48
CA GLU A 123 -4.53 1.09 9.58
C GLU A 123 -4.01 2.51 9.74
N PHE A 124 -3.06 2.73 10.65
CA PHE A 124 -2.44 4.03 10.87
C PHE A 124 -1.79 4.59 9.59
N LEU A 125 -0.99 3.78 8.90
CA LEU A 125 -0.37 4.17 7.64
C LEU A 125 -1.43 4.42 6.56
N GLY A 126 -2.47 3.57 6.49
CA GLY A 126 -3.58 3.74 5.55
C GLY A 126 -4.29 5.09 5.69
N ARG A 127 -4.52 5.55 6.93
CA ARG A 127 -5.10 6.87 7.20
C ARG A 127 -4.16 8.01 6.84
N ARG A 128 -2.92 7.95 7.32
CA ARG A 128 -1.88 8.97 7.06
C ARG A 128 -1.64 9.23 5.58
N MET A 129 -1.71 8.19 4.77
CA MET A 129 -1.54 8.31 3.32
C MET A 129 -2.63 9.13 2.64
N ARG A 130 -3.86 9.04 3.15
CA ARG A 130 -5.05 9.69 2.57
C ARG A 130 -5.23 11.12 3.04
N GLU A 131 -4.84 11.42 4.29
CA GLU A 131 -4.91 12.75 4.92
C GLU A 131 -4.55 13.93 3.99
N PRO A 132 -3.38 13.95 3.30
CA PRO A 132 -2.98 15.13 2.51
C PRO A 132 -3.87 15.38 1.29
N LEU A 133 -4.50 14.34 0.74
CA LEU A 133 -5.40 14.48 -0.41
C LEU A 133 -6.81 14.86 0.03
N VAL A 134 -7.29 14.25 1.12
CA VAL A 134 -8.56 14.62 1.74
C VAL A 134 -8.53 16.09 2.20
N ALA A 135 -7.41 16.55 2.77
CA ALA A 135 -7.21 17.95 3.15
C ALA A 135 -7.29 18.93 1.95
N ARG A 136 -6.99 18.46 0.75
CA ARG A 136 -7.14 19.23 -0.51
C ARG A 136 -8.48 18.98 -1.20
N GLY A 137 -9.43 18.31 -0.55
CA GLY A 137 -10.74 17.97 -1.12
C GLY A 137 -10.67 16.99 -2.30
N ILE A 138 -9.58 16.22 -2.42
CA ILE A 138 -9.38 15.22 -3.47
C ILE A 138 -9.97 13.88 -2.99
N ASP A 139 -10.88 13.32 -3.79
CA ASP A 139 -11.48 12.01 -3.59
C ASP A 139 -10.48 10.91 -4.00
N VAL A 140 -9.94 10.21 -3.00
CA VAL A 140 -8.88 9.21 -3.18
C VAL A 140 -9.38 7.99 -3.96
N GLU A 141 -10.63 7.61 -3.75
CA GLU A 141 -11.26 6.45 -4.39
C GLU A 141 -11.31 6.61 -5.90
N ARG A 142 -11.47 7.84 -6.40
CA ARG A 142 -11.47 8.15 -7.83
C ARG A 142 -10.10 8.05 -8.49
N LEU A 143 -9.03 8.29 -7.71
CA LEU A 143 -7.65 8.21 -8.17
C LEU A 143 -7.03 6.81 -8.06
N ARG A 144 -7.69 5.89 -7.36
CA ARG A 144 -7.15 4.56 -7.07
C ARG A 144 -7.25 3.65 -8.31
N VAL A 145 -6.11 3.05 -8.68
CA VAL A 145 -6.01 2.01 -9.72
C VAL A 145 -5.68 0.70 -9.02
N GLU A 146 -6.59 -0.27 -9.09
CA GLU A 146 -6.39 -1.62 -8.54
C GLU A 146 -5.55 -2.49 -9.49
#